data_AF-A0AA41X1F1-F1
#
_entry.id   AF-A0AA41X1F1-F1
#
_cell.length_a   1.000
_cell.length_b   1.000
_cell.length_c   1.000
_cell.angle_alpha   90.00
_cell.angle_beta   90.00
_cell.angle_gamma   90.00
#
_symmetry.space_group_name_H-M   'P 1'
#
loop_
_entity.id
_entity.type
_entity.pdbx_description
1 polymer ?
#
loop_
_entity_poly.entity_id
_entity_poly.type
_entity_poly.pdbx_seq_one_letter_code
_entity_poly.pdbx_strand_id
1 'polypeptide(L)' 'SSRKFAWDARGYQQGGDTQPLVMAMSFYPKEGGELWQKYSTESIIHTMDVYSRFSFDYPYPVAQSVNGPVGGMEYPMITF' A
#
# COMPACT_ATOMS: atom_id res chain seq x y z
N SER A 1 -15.87 -5.89 -8.43
CA SER A 1 -14.62 -5.49 -9.12
C SER A 1 -14.93 -4.39 -10.13
N SER A 2 -14.12 -3.33 -10.21
CA SER A 2 -14.28 -2.24 -11.18
C SER A 2 -13.50 -2.56 -12.45
N ARG A 3 -14.13 -2.47 -13.62
CA ARG A 3 -13.45 -2.66 -14.92
C ARG A 3 -12.43 -1.56 -15.24
N LYS A 4 -12.46 -0.45 -14.49
CA LYS A 4 -11.58 0.72 -14.71
C LYS A 4 -10.28 0.63 -13.91
N PHE A 5 -10.24 -0.15 -12.83
CA PHE A 5 -9.10 -0.23 -11.92
C PHE A 5 -8.44 -1.61 -11.99
N ALA A 6 -7.12 -1.60 -12.05
CA ALA A 6 -6.29 -2.74 -11.70
C ALA A 6 -6.12 -2.80 -10.18
N TRP A 7 -5.86 -4.00 -9.69
CA TRP A 7 -5.57 -4.27 -8.28
C TRP A 7 -4.30 -5.13 -8.21
N ASP A 8 -3.34 -4.65 -7.44
CA ASP A 8 -2.13 -5.39 -7.08
C ASP A 8 -2.07 -5.52 -5.55
N ALA A 9 -1.55 -6.65 -5.06
CA ALA A 9 -1.53 -6.94 -3.63
C ALA A 9 -0.39 -7.90 -3.26
N ARG A 10 0.27 -7.61 -2.14
CA ARG A 10 1.34 -8.44 -1.58
C ARG A 10 1.32 -8.42 -0.06
N GLY A 11 1.48 -9.60 0.54
CA GLY A 11 1.69 -9.74 1.98
C GLY A 11 3.11 -9.37 2.37
N TYR A 12 3.25 -8.56 3.42
CA TYR A 12 4.51 -8.15 4.01
C TYR A 12 4.61 -8.64 5.45
N GLN A 13 5.59 -9.51 5.72
CA GLN A 13 5.91 -9.97 7.06
C GLN A 13 6.83 -8.93 7.71
N GLN A 14 6.27 -8.04 8.53
CA GLN A 14 7.04 -6.99 9.20
C GLN A 14 7.71 -7.46 10.50
N GLY A 15 7.27 -8.60 11.06
CA GLY A 15 7.90 -9.23 12.22
C GLY A 15 7.46 -8.69 13.59
N GLY A 16 6.49 -7.77 13.64
CA GLY A 16 5.94 -7.24 14.89
C GLY A 16 5.02 -8.22 15.63
N ASP A 17 4.95 -8.11 16.97
CA ASP A 17 4.20 -9.03 17.83
C ASP A 17 2.67 -8.92 17.66
N THR A 18 2.15 -7.71 17.53
CA THR A 18 0.70 -7.45 17.45
C THR A 18 0.15 -7.68 16.05
N GLN A 19 0.89 -7.25 15.03
CA GLN A 19 0.47 -7.33 13.63
C GLN A 19 1.65 -7.81 12.78
N PRO A 20 1.95 -9.13 12.74
CA PRO A 20 3.15 -9.63 12.05
C PRO A 20 3.07 -9.54 10.52
N LEU A 21 1.85 -9.62 9.97
CA LEU A 21 1.57 -9.62 8.53
C LEU A 21 0.70 -8.42 8.15
N VAL A 22 1.12 -7.64 7.16
CA VAL A 22 0.34 -6.54 6.58
C VAL A 22 0.10 -6.81 5.10
N MET A 23 -1.14 -6.65 4.63
CA MET A 23 -1.44 -6.68 3.20
C MET A 23 -1.24 -5.30 2.59
N ALA A 24 -0.17 -5.14 1.81
CA ALA A 24 0.03 -3.98 0.95
C ALA A 24 -0.81 -4.14 -0.32
N MET A 25 -1.60 -3.14 -0.67
CA MET A 25 -2.49 -3.18 -1.83
C MET A 25 -2.48 -1.87 -2.60
N SER A 26 -2.52 -1.97 -3.92
CA SER A 26 -2.58 -0.82 -4.82
C SER A 26 -3.77 -0.92 -5.75
N PHE A 27 -4.51 0.18 -5.87
CA PHE A 27 -5.63 0.32 -6.80
C PHE A 27 -5.32 1.48 -7.75
N TYR A 28 -5.24 1.21 -9.05
CA TYR A 28 -4.91 2.25 -10.02
C TYR A 28 -5.66 2.07 -11.33
N PRO A 29 -5.99 3.17 -12.04
CA PRO A 29 -6.67 3.08 -13.30
C PRO A 29 -5.68 2.65 -14.39
N LYS A 30 -6.17 2.30 -15.59
CA LYS A 30 -5.32 1.82 -16.68
C LYS A 30 -4.23 2.83 -17.08
N GLU A 31 -4.51 4.11 -16.90
CA GLU A 31 -3.62 5.24 -17.13
C GLU A 31 -2.41 5.25 -16.18
N GLY A 32 -2.51 4.62 -15.00
CA GLY A 32 -1.37 4.41 -14.10
C GLY A 32 -0.27 3.52 -14.70
N GLY A 33 -0.66 2.69 -15.68
CA GLY A 33 0.24 1.96 -16.57
C GLY A 33 1.31 1.13 -15.85
N GLU A 34 2.47 1.04 -16.51
CA GLU A 34 3.62 0.25 -16.06
C GLU A 34 4.22 0.77 -14.75
N LEU A 35 4.13 2.08 -14.49
CA LEU A 35 4.73 2.70 -13.31
C LEU A 35 4.03 2.26 -12.03
N TRP A 36 2.69 2.35 -11.99
CA TRP A 36 1.92 1.91 -10.82
C TRP A 36 2.01 0.40 -10.61
N GLN A 37 1.98 -0.38 -11.69
CA GLN A 37 2.13 -1.83 -11.64
C GLN A 37 3.47 -2.26 -11.05
N LYS A 38 4.56 -1.56 -11.36
CA LYS A 38 5.90 -1.92 -10.86
C LYS A 38 6.16 -1.44 -9.44
N TYR A 39 5.70 -0.24 -9.11
CA TYR A 39 6.22 0.47 -7.94
C TYR A 39 5.20 0.76 -6.85
N SER A 40 3.90 0.76 -7.11
CA SER A 40 2.94 1.21 -6.09
C SER A 40 2.94 0.30 -4.86
N THR A 41 2.72 -1.01 -5.05
CA THR A 41 2.69 -1.96 -3.92
C THR A 41 4.07 -2.11 -3.27
N GLU A 42 5.14 -2.11 -4.06
CA GLU A 42 6.51 -2.14 -3.55
C GLU A 42 6.86 -0.89 -2.73
N SER A 43 6.33 0.28 -3.08
CA SER A 43 6.55 1.52 -2.32
C SER A 43 5.88 1.47 -0.94
N ILE A 44 4.69 0.85 -0.85
CA ILE A 44 4.01 0.62 0.44
C ILE A 44 4.88 -0.28 1.33
N ILE A 45 5.39 -1.38 0.78
CA ILE A 45 6.27 -2.32 1.49
C ILE A 45 7.57 -1.64 1.92
N HIS A 46 8.22 -0.92 1.02
CA HIS A 46 9.45 -0.18 1.31
C HIS A 46 9.24 0.84 2.43
N THR A 47 8.09 1.53 2.43
CA THR A 47 7.74 2.48 3.50
C THR A 47 7.67 1.76 4.84
N MET A 48 6.98 0.62 4.92
CA MET A 48 6.93 -0.16 6.17
C MET A 48 8.31 -0.66 6.59
N ASP A 49 9.11 -1.23 5.67
CA ASP A 49 10.46 -1.74 5.94
C ASP A 49 11.43 -0.66 6.45
N VAL A 50 11.37 0.55 5.88
CA VAL A 50 12.29 1.63 6.25
C VAL A 50 11.82 2.38 7.49
N TYR A 51 10.56 2.78 7.55
CA TYR A 51 10.09 3.66 8.63
C TYR A 51 9.87 2.91 9.94
N SER A 52 9.61 1.60 9.93
CA SER A 52 9.52 0.83 11.18
C SER A 52 10.85 0.81 11.95
N ARG A 53 12.00 0.92 11.26
CA ARG A 53 13.34 1.00 11.88
C ARG A 53 13.54 2.23 12.76
N PHE A 54 12.77 3.28 12.51
CA PHE A 54 12.87 4.56 13.23
C PHE A 54 11.66 4.83 14.12
N SER A 55 10.61 4.02 14.02
CA SER A 55 9.35 4.23 14.73
C SER A 55 8.79 2.92 15.29
N PHE A 56 7.57 2.57 14.91
CA PHE A 56 6.86 1.36 15.32
C PHE A 56 6.35 0.60 14.10
N ASP A 57 6.09 -0.69 14.28
CA ASP A 57 5.51 -1.53 13.24
C ASP A 57 4.12 -1.05 12.85
N TYR A 58 3.78 -1.19 11.57
CA TYR A 58 2.51 -0.72 11.05
C TYR A 58 1.34 -1.42 11.76
N PRO A 59 0.46 -0.70 12.47
CA PRO A 59 -0.42 -1.32 13.46
C PRO A 59 -1.69 -1.93 12.86
N TYR A 60 -1.87 -1.81 11.55
CA TYR A 60 -3.09 -2.24 10.85
C TYR A 60 -2.82 -3.43 9.92
N PRO A 61 -3.81 -4.30 9.68
CA PRO A 61 -3.63 -5.48 8.85
C PRO A 61 -3.50 -5.17 7.35
N VAL A 62 -3.80 -3.94 6.93
CA VAL A 62 -3.92 -3.55 5.53
C VAL A 62 -3.36 -2.14 5.32
N ALA A 63 -2.59 -1.95 4.25
CA ALA A 63 -2.16 -0.65 3.75
C ALA A 63 -2.52 -0.50 2.27
N GLN A 64 -3.29 0.54 1.92
CA GLN A 64 -3.81 0.77 0.57
C GLN A 64 -3.27 2.07 -0.03
N SER A 65 -2.88 2.00 -1.29
CA SER A 65 -2.62 3.16 -2.14
C SER A 65 -3.62 3.18 -3.29
N VAL A 66 -4.34 4.28 -3.47
CA VAL A 66 -5.39 4.42 -4.48
C VAL A 66 -5.07 5.58 -5.40
N ASN A 67 -4.75 5.33 -6.66
CA ASN A 67 -4.66 6.38 -7.67
C ASN A 67 -6.07 6.89 -8.00
N GLY A 68 -6.52 7.89 -7.26
CA GLY A 68 -7.82 8.53 -7.42
C GLY A 68 -7.72 9.92 -8.07
N PRO A 69 -8.86 10.58 -8.31
CA PRO A 69 -8.88 11.97 -8.76
C PRO A 69 -8.40 12.98 -7.70
N VAL A 70 -8.26 12.54 -6.45
CA VAL A 70 -7.75 13.35 -5.33
C VAL A 70 -6.23 13.23 -5.34
N GLY A 71 -5.52 14.36 -5.37
CA GLY A 71 -4.04 14.40 -5.48
C GLY A 71 -3.29 14.28 -4.15
N GLY A 72 -3.85 13.59 -3.15
CA GLY A 72 -3.28 13.49 -1.81
C GLY A 72 -4.32 13.57 -0.69
N MET A 73 -4.63 12.43 -0.05
CA MET A 73 -5.30 12.39 1.26
C MET A 73 -4.98 11.08 1.99
N GLU A 74 -4.55 11.17 3.24
CA GLU A 74 -4.24 10.02 4.10
C GLU A 74 -5.29 9.77 5.19
N TYR A 75 -5.66 8.51 5.34
CA TYR A 75 -6.46 8.00 6.44
C TYR A 75 -5.82 6.70 6.95
N PRO A 76 -6.19 6.21 8.15
CA PRO A 76 -5.78 4.89 8.58
C PRO A 76 -6.03 3.84 7.49
N MET A 77 -4.99 3.09 7.13
CA MET A 77 -4.99 2.03 6.10
C MET A 77 -5.15 2.46 4.64
N ILE A 78 -5.34 3.74 4.31
CA ILE A 78 -5.59 4.15 2.92
C ILE A 78 -5.02 5.54 2.60
N THR A 79 -4.40 5.64 1.44
CA THR A 79 -3.87 6.87 0.86
C THR A 79 -4.41 7.04 -0.56
N PHE A 80 -4.73 8.27 -0.94
CA PHE A 80 -5.18 8.67 -2.27
C PHE A 80 -4.14 9.55 -2.96
#